data_AF-A0A7M3YKN6-F1
#
_entry.id   AF-A0A7M3YKN6-F1
#
_cell.length_a   1.000
_cell.length_b   1.000
_cell.length_c   1.000
_cell.angle_alpha   90.00
_cell.angle_beta   90.00
_cell.angle_gamma   90.00
#
_symmetry.space_group_name_H-M   'P 1'
#
loop_
_entity.id
_entity.type
_entity.pdbx_description
1 polymer ?
#
loop_
_entity_poly.entity_id
_entity_poly.type
_entity_poly.pdbx_seq_one_letter_code
_entity_poly.pdbx_strand_id
1 'polypeptide(L)'
;MSVIMTIVWAMMFTTGDDDLFWTWVILSPVFLLCLGHNFSLKEGIVSKSIPFTISYALACLIWIVFENKHGHPWGWGSEQFSEIMWLSIVPPFVVLIWIEGWNFDYPEKKSLQRIGIIASLPFCVTGYLGLIFFIPTLVLLSIVRLFFHYRNKRANESTTD
;
A
#
# COMPACT_ATOMS: atom_id res chain seq x y z
N MET A 1 4.96 8.01 -10.99
CA MET A 1 4.38 8.28 -9.65
C MET A 1 5.03 7.49 -8.52
N SER A 2 5.36 6.19 -8.69
CA SER A 2 6.07 5.44 -7.63
C SER A 2 7.38 6.10 -7.21
N VAL A 3 8.18 6.59 -8.17
CA VAL A 3 9.48 7.22 -7.91
C VAL A 3 9.37 8.45 -7.00
N ILE A 4 8.33 9.28 -7.16
CA ILE A 4 8.15 10.50 -6.34
C ILE A 4 7.81 10.13 -4.90
N MET A 5 6.94 9.13 -4.70
CA MET A 5 6.65 8.57 -3.38
C MET A 5 7.88 7.96 -2.73
N THR A 6 8.68 7.22 -3.50
CA THR A 6 9.94 6.63 -3.03
C THR A 6 10.99 7.70 -2.71
N ILE A 7 11.03 8.82 -3.45
CA ILE A 7 11.94 9.94 -3.17
C ILE A 7 11.51 10.69 -1.91
N VAL A 8 10.23 11.04 -1.78
CA VAL A 8 9.70 11.70 -0.58
C VAL A 8 9.87 10.80 0.65
N TRP A 9 9.70 9.49 0.48
CA TRP A 9 10.01 8.47 1.47
C TRP A 9 11.50 8.41 1.84
N ALA A 10 12.42 8.42 0.87
CA ALA A 10 13.85 8.41 1.12
C ALA A 10 14.35 9.72 1.77
N MET A 11 13.66 10.84 1.53
CA MET A 11 13.94 12.11 2.20
C MET A 11 13.43 12.11 3.64
N MET A 12 12.20 11.61 3.90
CA MET A 12 11.73 11.34 5.27
C MET A 12 12.73 10.46 6.05
N PHE A 13 13.25 9.41 5.42
CA PHE A 13 14.24 8.47 5.99
C PHE A 13 15.50 9.19 6.49
N THR A 14 15.93 10.25 5.80
CA THR A 14 17.24 10.88 6.03
C THR A 14 17.20 12.09 6.93
N THR A 15 16.06 12.79 7.03
CA THR A 15 15.99 14.06 7.76
C THR A 15 15.10 14.04 9.00
N GLY A 16 14.15 13.09 9.11
CA GLY A 16 13.21 13.06 10.24
C GLY A 16 12.32 14.31 10.35
N ASP A 17 12.16 15.02 9.23
CA ASP A 17 11.43 16.30 9.17
C ASP A 17 9.91 16.08 9.14
N ASP A 18 9.21 16.68 10.10
CA ASP A 18 7.74 16.63 10.20
C ASP A 18 7.07 17.17 8.93
N ASP A 19 7.66 18.16 8.26
CA ASP A 19 7.10 18.72 7.01
C ASP A 19 7.13 17.70 5.87
N LEU A 20 8.13 16.81 5.86
CA LEU A 20 8.19 15.71 4.90
C LEU A 20 7.19 14.60 5.22
N PHE A 21 6.91 14.36 6.51
CA PHE A 21 5.80 13.48 6.92
C PHE A 21 4.47 14.02 6.40
N TRP A 22 4.18 15.32 6.58
CA TRP A 22 2.97 15.94 6.04
C TRP A 22 2.92 15.95 4.51
N THR A 23 4.06 16.12 3.85
CA THR A 23 4.18 16.01 2.39
C THR A 23 3.85 14.60 1.90
N TRP A 24 4.33 13.57 2.59
CA TRP A 24 3.95 12.18 2.32
C TRP A 24 2.47 11.95 2.52
N VAL A 25 1.91 12.45 3.63
CA VAL A 25 0.47 12.38 3.95
C VAL A 25 -0.37 12.98 2.82
N ILE A 26 0.03 14.14 2.28
CA ILE A 26 -0.68 14.83 1.18
C ILE A 26 -0.59 14.06 -0.14
N LEU A 27 0.56 13.45 -0.44
CA LEU A 27 0.79 12.76 -1.70
C LEU A 27 0.28 11.30 -1.69
N SER A 28 0.12 10.69 -0.50
CA SER A 28 -0.33 9.31 -0.32
C SER A 28 -1.71 8.99 -0.95
N PRO A 29 -2.74 9.87 -0.93
CA PRO A 29 -4.03 9.59 -1.53
C PRO A 29 -3.94 9.57 -3.06
N VAL A 30 -3.10 10.42 -3.64
CA VAL A 30 -2.84 10.44 -5.10
C VAL A 30 -2.15 9.15 -5.52
N PHE A 31 -1.16 8.70 -4.75
CA PHE A 31 -0.51 7.42 -4.98
C PHE A 31 -1.51 6.26 -4.88
N LEU A 32 -2.36 6.24 -3.85
CA LEU A 32 -3.41 5.22 -3.68
C LEU A 32 -4.42 5.21 -4.82
N LEU A 33 -4.86 6.38 -5.31
CA LEU A 33 -5.77 6.48 -6.45
C LEU A 33 -5.12 5.90 -7.72
N CYS A 34 -3.86 6.24 -7.98
CA CYS A 34 -3.12 5.67 -9.11
C CYS A 34 -2.90 4.16 -8.94
N LEU A 35 -2.69 3.68 -7.70
CA LEU A 35 -2.51 2.27 -7.38
C LEU A 35 -3.81 1.49 -7.59
N GLY A 36 -4.93 2.03 -7.11
CA GLY A 36 -6.27 1.51 -7.33
C GLY A 36 -6.67 1.49 -8.80
N HIS A 37 -6.35 2.55 -9.53
CA HIS A 37 -6.55 2.59 -10.98
C HIS A 37 -5.72 1.51 -11.69
N ASN A 38 -4.43 1.37 -11.36
CA ASN A 38 -3.56 0.32 -11.91
C ASN A 38 -4.04 -1.09 -11.57
N PHE A 39 -4.57 -1.29 -10.36
CA PHE A 39 -5.14 -2.56 -9.95
C PHE A 39 -6.41 -2.82 -10.76
N SER A 40 -7.27 -1.81 -10.96
CA SER A 40 -8.53 -1.93 -11.69
C SER A 40 -8.38 -2.21 -13.20
N LEU A 41 -7.32 -1.71 -13.83
CA LEU A 41 -7.14 -1.77 -15.28
C LEU A 41 -6.48 -3.07 -15.79
N LYS A 42 -5.67 -3.73 -14.96
CA LYS A 42 -4.91 -4.92 -15.37
C LYS A 42 -5.53 -6.18 -14.74
N GLU A 43 -5.66 -7.25 -15.52
CA GLU A 43 -6.11 -8.57 -15.05
C GLU A 43 -5.39 -9.00 -13.75
N GLY A 44 -6.08 -9.78 -12.92
CA GLY A 44 -5.54 -10.27 -11.65
C GLY A 44 -5.52 -9.24 -10.50
N ILE A 45 -6.61 -8.47 -10.31
CA ILE A 45 -6.83 -7.62 -9.11
C ILE A 45 -6.55 -8.41 -7.84
N VAL A 46 -7.19 -9.58 -7.72
CA VAL A 46 -7.11 -10.43 -6.53
C VAL A 46 -5.66 -10.86 -6.27
N SER A 47 -4.94 -11.23 -7.33
CA SER A 47 -3.53 -11.63 -7.25
C SER A 47 -2.60 -10.51 -6.78
N LYS A 48 -2.93 -9.23 -7.02
CA LYS A 48 -2.17 -8.06 -6.54
C LYS A 48 -2.59 -7.63 -5.14
N SER A 49 -3.90 -7.63 -4.88
CA SER A 49 -4.47 -7.10 -3.64
C SER A 49 -4.21 -7.99 -2.44
N ILE A 50 -4.21 -9.32 -2.61
CA ILE A 50 -3.92 -10.24 -1.50
C ILE A 50 -2.54 -9.99 -0.88
N PRO A 51 -1.42 -10.06 -1.64
CA PRO A 51 -0.10 -9.84 -1.05
C PRO A 51 0.09 -8.42 -0.53
N PHE A 52 -0.46 -7.42 -1.23
CA PHE A 52 -0.49 -6.05 -0.73
C PHE A 52 -1.12 -5.96 0.66
N THR A 53 -2.32 -6.52 0.83
CA THR A 53 -3.09 -6.44 2.09
C THR A 53 -2.40 -7.20 3.20
N ILE A 54 -1.85 -8.39 2.92
CA ILE A 54 -1.12 -9.19 3.91
C ILE A 54 0.12 -8.44 4.38
N SER A 55 0.96 -7.93 3.47
CA SER A 55 2.17 -7.17 3.81
C SER A 55 1.84 -5.93 4.64
N TYR A 56 0.78 -5.20 4.27
CA TYR A 56 0.39 -4.01 4.99
C TYR A 56 -0.21 -4.30 6.37
N ALA A 57 -1.07 -5.32 6.49
CA ALA A 57 -1.66 -5.72 7.77
C ALA A 57 -0.58 -6.16 8.78
N LEU A 58 0.40 -6.94 8.32
CA LEU A 58 1.55 -7.34 9.15
C LEU A 58 2.36 -6.12 9.62
N ALA A 59 2.58 -5.13 8.76
CA ALA A 59 3.27 -3.91 9.15
C ALA A 59 2.47 -3.09 10.18
N CYS A 60 1.14 -3.01 10.04
CA CYS A 60 0.28 -2.38 11.05
C CYS A 60 0.38 -3.09 12.41
N LEU A 61 0.43 -4.43 12.42
CA LEU A 61 0.63 -5.20 13.65
C LEU A 61 1.98 -4.90 14.31
N ILE A 62 3.05 -4.83 13.52
CA ILE A 62 4.37 -4.43 14.02
C ILE A 62 4.30 -3.04 14.65
N TRP A 63 3.68 -2.07 13.99
CA TRP A 63 3.48 -0.72 14.51
C TRP A 63 2.75 -0.70 15.85
N ILE A 64 1.63 -1.43 15.96
CA ILE A 64 0.85 -1.50 17.20
C ILE A 64 1.69 -2.11 18.33
N VAL A 65 2.41 -3.20 18.07
CA VAL A 65 3.28 -3.84 19.07
C VAL A 65 4.42 -2.90 19.49
N PHE A 66 4.99 -2.18 18.53
CA PHE A 66 6.09 -1.25 18.77
C PHE A 66 5.64 -0.04 19.61
N GLU A 67 4.49 0.56 19.30
CA GLU A 67 3.89 1.63 20.09
C GLU A 67 3.57 1.17 21.51
N ASN A 68 3.01 -0.04 21.68
CA ASN A 68 2.75 -0.59 23.01
C ASN A 68 4.02 -0.76 23.86
N LYS A 69 5.17 -1.00 23.21
CA LYS A 69 6.47 -1.20 23.89
C LYS A 69 7.20 0.11 24.16
N HIS A 70 7.17 1.05 23.22
CA HIS A 70 7.99 2.27 23.23
C HIS A 70 7.19 3.55 23.50
N GLY A 71 5.87 3.45 23.67
CA GLY A 71 4.97 4.60 23.84
C GLY A 71 4.63 5.27 22.50
N HIS A 72 3.99 6.42 22.58
CA HIS A 72 3.46 7.12 21.40
C HIS A 72 4.59 7.57 20.45
N PRO A 73 4.42 7.46 19.11
CA PRO A 73 5.42 7.89 18.12
C PRO A 73 5.97 9.32 18.25
N TRP A 74 5.19 10.26 18.79
CA TRP A 74 5.64 11.64 19.02
C TRP A 74 6.74 11.76 20.08
N GLY A 75 6.96 10.72 20.89
CA GLY A 75 8.02 10.67 21.91
C GLY A 75 9.22 9.82 21.48
N TRP A 76 9.24 9.28 20.27
CA TRP A 76 10.32 8.42 19.80
C TRP A 76 11.56 9.23 19.44
N GLY A 77 12.73 8.71 19.83
CA GLY A 77 14.02 9.20 19.37
C GLY A 77 14.41 8.57 18.02
N SER A 78 15.56 9.00 17.50
CA SER A 78 16.09 8.53 16.21
C SER A 78 16.32 7.01 16.16
N GLU A 79 16.67 6.39 17.29
CA GLU A 79 16.90 4.95 17.39
C GLU A 79 15.60 4.16 17.21
N GLN A 80 14.52 4.58 17.89
CA GLN A 80 13.21 3.94 17.78
C GLN A 80 12.63 4.12 16.37
N PHE A 81 12.79 5.30 15.77
CA PHE A 81 12.40 5.54 14.38
C PHE A 81 13.19 4.66 13.41
N SER A 82 14.50 4.52 13.59
CA SER A 82 15.31 3.61 12.77
C SER A 82 14.88 2.15 12.94
N GLU A 83 14.59 1.71 14.17
CA GLU A 83 14.16 0.33 14.47
C GLU A 83 12.81 0.01 13.82
N ILE A 84 11.79 0.86 14.00
CA ILE A 84 10.47 0.63 13.40
C ILE A 84 10.51 0.66 11.87
N MET A 85 11.39 1.46 11.28
CA MET A 85 11.59 1.53 9.84
C MET A 85 12.11 0.21 9.28
N TRP A 86 13.14 -0.37 9.90
CA TRP A 86 13.66 -1.69 9.51
C TRP A 86 12.61 -2.78 9.71
N LEU A 87 11.92 -2.77 10.84
CA LEU A 87 10.86 -3.75 11.13
C LEU A 87 9.70 -3.64 10.15
N SER A 88 9.34 -2.44 9.72
CA SER A 88 8.25 -2.20 8.76
C SER A 88 8.55 -2.70 7.34
N ILE A 89 9.83 -2.91 7.00
CA ILE A 89 10.25 -3.45 5.70
C ILE A 89 10.22 -4.99 5.70
N VAL A 90 10.26 -5.64 6.87
CA VAL A 90 10.25 -7.11 6.99
C VAL A 90 9.01 -7.77 6.37
N PRO A 91 7.76 -7.28 6.55
CA PRO A 91 6.59 -7.95 6.02
C PRO A 91 6.55 -8.09 4.50
N PRO A 92 6.90 -7.05 3.69
CA PRO A 92 7.11 -7.22 2.25
C PRO A 92 8.07 -8.36 1.89
N PHE A 93 9.20 -8.49 2.59
CA PHE A 93 10.18 -9.54 2.33
C PHE A 93 9.66 -10.93 2.71
N VAL A 94 8.99 -11.06 3.86
CA VAL A 94 8.38 -12.33 4.28
C VAL A 94 7.34 -12.79 3.26
N VAL A 95 6.47 -11.89 2.82
CA VAL A 95 5.44 -12.17 1.81
C VAL A 95 6.06 -12.48 0.45
N LEU A 96 7.18 -11.86 0.09
CA LEU A 96 7.93 -12.19 -1.13
C LEU A 96 8.49 -13.61 -1.07
N ILE A 97 9.20 -13.97 0.00
CA ILE A 97 9.76 -15.33 0.20
C ILE A 97 8.64 -16.36 0.18
N TRP A 98 7.52 -16.04 0.82
CA TRP A 98 6.33 -16.89 0.85
C TRP A 98 5.77 -17.16 -0.55
N ILE A 99 5.66 -16.13 -1.40
CA ILE A 99 5.18 -16.25 -2.78
C ILE A 99 6.19 -16.98 -3.68
N GLU A 100 7.48 -16.78 -3.48
CA GLU A 100 8.52 -17.50 -4.23
C GLU A 100 8.61 -18.97 -3.84
N GLY A 101 8.43 -19.29 -2.55
CA GLY A 101 8.48 -20.65 -2.00
C GLY A 101 7.23 -21.49 -2.30
N TRP A 102 6.06 -20.87 -2.51
CA TRP A 102 4.86 -21.61 -2.90
C TRP A 102 4.85 -21.88 -4.42
N ASN A 103 5.08 -23.15 -4.80
CA ASN A 103 4.97 -23.67 -6.16
C ASN A 103 3.54 -23.56 -6.72
N PHE A 104 3.13 -22.35 -7.12
CA PHE A 104 2.02 -22.18 -8.05
C PHE A 104 2.63 -21.91 -9.43
N ASP A 105 2.51 -22.88 -10.33
CA ASP A 105 3.06 -22.94 -11.71
C ASP A 105 2.45 -21.90 -12.68
N TYR A 106 2.27 -20.65 -12.24
CA TYR A 106 1.72 -19.57 -13.03
C TYR A 106 2.64 -18.34 -12.98
N PRO A 107 3.65 -18.25 -13.87
CA PRO A 107 4.60 -17.13 -13.89
C PRO A 107 3.92 -15.76 -14.00
N GLU A 108 2.78 -15.68 -14.69
CA GLU A 108 1.97 -14.45 -14.77
C GLU A 108 1.40 -14.02 -13.42
N LYS A 109 0.96 -14.97 -12.58
CA LYS A 109 0.43 -14.66 -11.24
C LYS A 109 1.54 -14.19 -10.29
N LYS A 110 2.75 -14.74 -10.39
CA LYS A 110 3.91 -14.32 -9.59
C LYS A 110 4.31 -12.87 -9.88
N SER A 111 4.35 -12.47 -11.15
CA SER A 111 4.64 -11.09 -11.53
C SER A 111 3.63 -10.09 -10.95
N LEU A 112 2.33 -10.43 -11.02
CA LEU A 112 1.26 -9.59 -10.45
C LEU A 112 1.34 -9.52 -8.91
N GLN A 113 1.69 -10.61 -8.25
CA GLN A 113 1.88 -10.65 -6.80
C GLN A 113 3.04 -9.76 -6.33
N ARG A 114 4.18 -9.78 -7.05
CA ARG A 114 5.33 -8.89 -6.78
C ARG A 114 4.96 -7.40 -6.89
N ILE A 115 4.12 -7.03 -7.86
CA ILE A 115 3.60 -5.66 -7.99
C ILE A 115 2.84 -5.27 -6.72
N GLY A 116 2.03 -6.17 -6.16
CA GLY A 116 1.32 -5.96 -4.89
C GLY A 116 2.25 -5.69 -3.71
N ILE A 117 3.35 -6.44 -3.61
CA ILE A 117 4.36 -6.28 -2.54
C ILE A 117 5.10 -4.93 -2.68
N ILE A 118 5.53 -4.59 -3.90
CA ILE A 118 6.24 -3.32 -4.14
C ILE A 118 5.30 -2.14 -3.84
N ALA A 119 4.03 -2.27 -4.19
CA ALA A 119 3.00 -1.30 -3.90
C ALA A 119 2.75 -1.08 -2.39
N SER A 120 2.93 -2.11 -1.55
CA SER A 120 2.68 -1.99 -0.10
C SER A 120 3.82 -1.32 0.68
N LEU A 121 5.05 -1.33 0.16
CA LEU A 121 6.24 -0.81 0.85
C LEU A 121 6.07 0.60 1.46
N PRO A 122 5.55 1.61 0.74
CA PRO A 122 5.37 2.94 1.31
C PRO A 122 4.39 2.96 2.48
N PHE A 123 3.37 2.09 2.46
CA PHE A 123 2.35 2.03 3.51
C PHE A 123 2.82 1.26 4.73
N CYS A 124 3.60 0.19 4.52
CA CYS A 124 4.16 -0.58 5.62
C CYS A 124 4.97 0.29 6.58
N VAL A 125 5.74 1.24 6.05
CA VAL A 125 6.56 2.16 6.84
C VAL A 125 5.72 3.15 7.64
N THR A 126 4.57 3.58 7.11
CA THR A 126 3.68 4.52 7.79
C THR A 126 2.69 3.87 8.75
N GLY A 127 2.68 2.54 8.83
CA GLY A 127 1.87 1.78 9.78
C GLY A 127 0.39 2.14 9.72
N TYR A 128 -0.24 2.20 10.90
CA TYR A 128 -1.66 2.53 11.01
C TYR A 128 -1.99 3.99 10.64
N LEU A 129 -1.02 4.91 10.59
CA LEU A 129 -1.26 6.26 10.10
C LEU A 129 -1.61 6.24 8.61
N GLY A 130 -1.10 5.25 7.88
CA GLY A 130 -1.55 4.93 6.53
C GLY A 130 -3.02 4.50 6.47
N LEU A 131 -3.61 3.91 7.53
CA LEU A 131 -5.00 3.40 7.52
C LEU A 131 -6.02 4.53 7.39
N ILE A 132 -5.70 5.69 7.98
CA ILE A 132 -6.51 6.91 7.91
C ILE A 132 -6.75 7.32 6.45
N PHE A 133 -5.77 7.07 5.57
CA PHE A 133 -5.86 7.37 4.15
C PHE A 133 -6.26 6.14 3.31
N PHE A 134 -5.90 4.94 3.77
CA PHE A 134 -6.15 3.68 3.08
C PHE A 134 -7.64 3.32 2.99
N ILE A 135 -8.38 3.42 4.11
CA ILE A 135 -9.80 3.04 4.16
C ILE A 135 -10.66 4.00 3.32
N PRO A 136 -10.58 5.33 3.45
CA PRO A 136 -11.36 6.24 2.61
C PRO A 136 -11.02 6.07 1.13
N THR A 137 -9.76 5.79 0.78
CA THR A 137 -9.36 5.62 -0.61
C THR A 137 -9.87 4.31 -1.21
N LEU A 138 -9.87 3.20 -0.45
CA LEU A 138 -10.51 1.96 -0.88
C LEU A 138 -12.02 2.13 -1.10
N VAL A 139 -12.68 2.88 -0.23
CA VAL A 139 -14.11 3.23 -0.39
C VAL A 139 -14.31 4.05 -1.65
N LEU A 140 -13.49 5.09 -1.87
CA LEU A 140 -13.57 5.95 -3.05
C LEU A 140 -13.33 5.16 -4.35
N LEU A 141 -12.33 4.29 -4.37
CA LEU A 141 -12.00 3.43 -5.51
C LEU A 141 -13.13 2.42 -5.80
N SER A 142 -13.75 1.88 -4.77
CA SER A 142 -14.90 0.97 -4.89
C SER A 142 -16.10 1.70 -5.48
N ILE A 143 -16.36 2.95 -5.05
CA ILE A 143 -17.42 3.81 -5.60
C ILE A 143 -17.14 4.15 -7.07
N VAL A 144 -15.91 4.56 -7.40
CA VAL A 144 -15.50 4.86 -8.78
C VAL A 144 -15.66 3.64 -9.68
N ARG A 145 -15.30 2.45 -9.20
CA ARG A 145 -15.48 1.20 -9.93
C ARG A 145 -16.96 0.86 -10.12
N LEU A 146 -17.79 1.05 -9.09
CA LEU A 146 -19.24 0.89 -9.19
C LEU A 146 -19.79 1.82 -10.27
N PHE A 147 -19.39 3.09 -10.26
CA PHE A 147 -19.79 4.09 -11.23
C PHE A 147 -19.45 3.67 -12.67
N PHE A 148 -18.20 3.27 -12.94
CA PHE A 148 -17.80 2.80 -14.27
C PHE A 148 -18.50 1.50 -14.69
N HIS A 149 -18.74 0.58 -13.75
CA HIS A 149 -19.49 -0.64 -14.02
C HIS A 149 -20.92 -0.32 -14.48
N TYR A 150 -21.63 0.54 -13.75
CA TYR A 150 -22.99 0.96 -14.12
C TYR A 150 -23.03 1.78 -15.41
N ARG A 151 -22.02 2.63 -15.65
CA ARG A 151 -21.90 3.39 -16.90
C ARG A 151 -21.77 2.46 -18.11
N ASN A 152 -20.86 1.48 -18.04
CA ASN A 152 -20.65 0.54 -19.14
C ASN A 152 -21.85 -0.39 -19.34
N LYS A 153 -22.53 -0.79 -18.26
CA LYS A 153 -23.77 -1.57 -18.36
C LYS A 153 -24.86 -0.80 -19.12
N ARG A 154 -25.09 0.48 -18.79
CA ARG A 154 -26.05 1.33 -19.51
C ARG A 154 -25.69 1.56 -20.98
N ALA A 155 -24.41 1.73 -21.30
CA ALA A 155 -23.96 1.91 -22.68
C ALA A 155 -24.24 0.66 -23.53
N ASN A 156 -24.01 -0.54 -22.99
CA ASN A 156 -24.30 -1.79 -23.69
C ASN A 156 -25.80 -2.04 -23.87
N GLU A 157 -26.63 -1.67 -22.89
CA GLU A 157 -28.10 -1.77 -23.00
C GLU A 157 -28.66 -0.79 -24.06
N SER A 158 -28.02 0.37 -24.28
CA SER A 158 -28.45 1.36 -25.28
C SER A 158 -28.05 1.05 -26.73
N THR A 159 -27.15 0.07 -26.94
CA THR A 159 -26.69 -0.36 -28.27
C THR A 159 -27.42 -1.61 -28.80
N THR A 160 -28.37 -2.14 -28.03
CA THR A 160 -29.17 -3.33 -28.38
C THR A 160 -30.56 -3.01 -28.95
N ASP A 161 -30.85 -1.74 -29.21
CA ASP A 161 -32.01 -1.28 -30.01
C ASP A 161 -31.58 -0.87 -31.42
#